data_AF-A0A6C0EY27-F1
#
_entry.id   AF-A0A6C0EY27-F1
#
_cell.length_a   1.000
_cell.length_b   1.000
_cell.length_c   1.000
_cell.angle_alpha   90.00
_cell.angle_beta   90.00
_cell.angle_gamma   90.00
#
_symmetry.space_group_name_H-M   'P 1'
#
loop_
_entity.id
_entity.type
_entity.pdbx_description
1 polymer ?
#
loop_
_entity_poly.entity_id
_entity_poly.type
_entity_poly.pdbx_seq_one_letter_code
_entity_poly.pdbx_strand_id
1 'polypeptide(L)'
;MNRGKAIRNKLDSKPNSYPIKIYFPTISRDIIQQTVFDNNGRKGNTSPLLKYLVNENMKTILYGSTGIFDVVDNNLYQVLPIDRPVKELTITTKDDKGSGVGGGGGGGNKSMKINSAVLNVLVDSSYTKRYTTPSFQISYDYHIEKLKINTYKLTPNSNTRFVIELKNNKIHDFYIQTIVSEINIVEINTFLKKDIISFLTLLNLYR
;
A
#
# COMPACT_ATOMS: atom_id res chain seq x y z
N MET A 1 12.63 53.43 -11.52
CA MET A 1 12.31 52.15 -12.22
C MET A 1 13.18 51.04 -11.62
N ASN A 2 12.68 50.36 -10.59
CA ASN A 2 13.37 49.22 -9.98
C ASN A 2 12.93 47.93 -10.66
N ARG A 3 13.83 47.29 -11.40
CA ARG A 3 13.60 45.96 -11.99
C ARG A 3 13.52 44.94 -10.87
N GLY A 4 12.32 44.37 -10.69
CA GLY A 4 12.07 43.29 -9.75
C GLY A 4 13.02 42.13 -9.99
N LYS A 5 13.79 41.75 -8.97
CA LYS A 5 14.49 40.47 -8.94
C LYS A 5 13.42 39.38 -8.91
N ALA A 6 13.34 38.61 -9.99
CA ALA A 6 12.58 37.38 -10.03
C ALA A 6 13.08 36.47 -8.90
N ILE A 7 12.23 36.26 -7.89
CA ILE A 7 12.38 35.18 -6.92
C ILE A 7 12.20 33.89 -7.72
N ARG A 8 13.31 33.30 -8.16
CA ARG A 8 13.29 31.91 -8.60
C ARG A 8 12.95 31.08 -7.36
N ASN A 9 11.69 30.71 -7.24
CA ASN A 9 11.27 29.65 -6.34
C ASN A 9 12.19 28.46 -6.63
N LYS A 10 13.03 28.11 -5.65
CA LYS A 10 13.75 26.84 -5.64
C LYS A 10 12.68 25.76 -5.75
N LEU A 11 12.60 25.16 -6.92
CA LEU A 11 11.83 23.96 -7.17
C LEU A 11 12.32 22.91 -6.17
N ASP A 12 11.46 22.61 -5.20
CA ASP A 12 11.43 21.43 -4.34
C ASP A 12 12.69 20.55 -4.39
N SER A 13 13.53 20.66 -3.37
CA SER A 13 14.40 19.55 -2.97
C SER A 13 13.49 18.34 -2.76
N LYS A 14 13.59 17.34 -3.65
CA LYS A 14 12.80 16.10 -3.59
C LYS A 14 12.77 15.61 -2.15
N PRO A 15 11.59 15.26 -1.58
CA PRO A 15 11.61 14.48 -0.36
C PRO A 15 12.37 13.19 -0.67
N ASN A 16 13.41 12.92 0.12
CA ASN A 16 14.26 11.73 -0.03
C ASN A 16 13.50 10.41 0.22
N SER A 17 12.21 10.50 0.58
CA SER A 17 11.31 9.38 0.69
C SER A 17 9.89 9.77 0.31
N TYR A 18 9.14 8.83 -0.26
CA TYR A 18 7.74 9.03 -0.62
C TYR A 18 6.92 7.78 -0.28
N PRO A 19 5.64 7.95 0.08
CA PRO A 19 4.76 6.82 0.27
C PRO A 19 4.59 6.10 -1.07
N ILE A 20 4.66 4.77 -1.03
CA ILE A 20 4.33 3.92 -2.16
C ILE A 20 3.19 2.99 -1.80
N LYS A 21 2.41 2.62 -2.80
CA LYS A 21 1.40 1.57 -2.74
C LYS A 21 1.87 0.37 -3.57
N ILE A 22 1.78 -0.82 -3.01
CA ILE A 22 2.13 -2.07 -3.65
C ILE A 22 0.84 -2.87 -3.84
N TYR A 23 0.54 -3.18 -5.08
CA TYR A 23 -0.65 -3.88 -5.52
C TYR A 23 -0.31 -5.29 -6.02
N PHE A 24 -1.30 -6.19 -5.94
CA PHE A 24 -1.17 -7.59 -6.32
C PHE A 24 -2.09 -7.90 -7.49
N PRO A 25 -1.64 -7.74 -8.74
CA PRO A 25 -2.50 -7.88 -9.93
C PRO A 25 -3.12 -9.29 -10.07
N THR A 26 -2.49 -10.30 -9.48
CA THR A 26 -2.94 -11.70 -9.54
C THR A 26 -3.94 -12.08 -8.44
N ILE A 27 -4.19 -11.20 -7.46
CA ILE A 27 -5.11 -11.45 -6.35
C ILE A 27 -6.38 -10.63 -6.60
N SER A 28 -7.51 -11.30 -6.87
CA SER A 28 -8.77 -10.61 -7.11
C SER A 28 -9.36 -10.03 -5.83
N ARG A 29 -10.11 -8.92 -5.97
CA ARG A 29 -10.85 -8.31 -4.85
C ARG A 29 -11.84 -9.26 -4.20
N ASP A 30 -12.48 -10.15 -4.96
CA ASP A 30 -13.44 -11.12 -4.44
C ASP A 30 -12.78 -12.14 -3.51
N ILE A 31 -11.57 -12.61 -3.86
CA ILE A 31 -10.80 -13.52 -3.00
C ILE A 31 -10.45 -12.81 -1.68
N ILE A 32 -10.06 -11.53 -1.74
CA ILE A 32 -9.74 -10.74 -0.55
C ILE A 32 -11.01 -10.53 0.29
N GLN A 33 -12.13 -10.20 -0.35
CA GLN A 33 -13.42 -10.03 0.31
C GLN A 33 -13.80 -11.29 1.08
N GLN A 34 -13.71 -12.45 0.43
CA GLN A 34 -14.00 -13.74 1.05
C GLN A 34 -13.07 -14.03 2.22
N THR A 35 -11.78 -13.79 2.04
CA THR A 35 -10.78 -14.10 3.06
C THR A 35 -10.91 -13.19 4.29
N VAL A 36 -11.20 -11.92 4.07
CA VAL A 36 -11.26 -10.92 5.15
C VAL A 36 -12.59 -10.96 5.89
N PHE A 37 -13.70 -11.14 5.16
CA PHE A 37 -15.07 -11.02 5.68
C PHE A 37 -15.85 -12.34 5.67
N ASP A 38 -15.69 -13.18 4.66
CA ASP A 38 -16.44 -14.44 4.52
C ASP A 38 -15.64 -15.62 5.08
N ASN A 39 -15.41 -15.63 6.39
CA ASN A 39 -15.10 -16.86 7.11
C ASN A 39 -16.35 -17.76 7.11
N ASN A 40 -16.61 -18.38 5.96
CA ASN A 40 -17.73 -19.27 5.63
C ASN A 40 -18.41 -19.89 6.86
N GLY A 41 -19.53 -19.31 7.29
CA GLY A 41 -20.55 -19.96 8.12
C GLY A 41 -20.24 -20.22 9.60
N ARG A 42 -19.06 -19.87 10.12
CA ARG A 42 -18.78 -20.05 11.56
C ARG A 42 -19.18 -18.79 12.34
N LYS A 43 -20.43 -18.76 12.82
CA LYS A 43 -20.89 -17.81 13.85
C LYS A 43 -19.85 -17.76 14.97
N GLY A 44 -19.08 -16.67 15.04
CA GLY A 44 -18.10 -16.41 16.10
C GLY A 44 -16.63 -16.28 15.67
N ASN A 45 -16.25 -16.58 14.42
CA ASN A 45 -14.86 -16.38 13.99
C ASN A 45 -14.63 -14.95 13.50
N THR A 46 -14.08 -14.11 14.38
CA THR A 46 -13.51 -12.81 14.02
C THR A 46 -12.39 -13.00 12.98
N SER A 47 -12.31 -12.09 12.01
CA SER A 47 -11.27 -12.11 10.97
C SER A 47 -9.88 -12.23 11.62
N PRO A 48 -8.97 -13.11 11.12
CA PRO A 48 -7.62 -13.23 11.68
C PRO A 48 -6.82 -11.93 11.61
N LEU A 49 -7.27 -10.97 10.78
CA LEU A 49 -6.71 -9.63 10.68
C LEU A 49 -7.04 -8.72 11.87
N LEU A 50 -8.12 -8.98 12.62
CA LEU A 50 -8.61 -8.04 13.63
C LEU A 50 -7.55 -7.74 14.70
N LYS A 51 -6.75 -8.74 15.09
CA LYS A 51 -5.63 -8.59 16.03
C LYS A 51 -4.46 -7.72 15.52
N TYR A 52 -4.43 -7.45 14.22
CA TYR A 52 -3.40 -6.62 13.58
C TYR A 52 -3.92 -5.23 13.19
N LEU A 53 -5.20 -4.93 13.47
CA LEU A 53 -5.80 -3.62 13.18
C LEU A 53 -5.16 -2.56 14.09
N VAL A 54 -4.56 -1.54 13.49
CA VAL A 54 -3.90 -0.44 14.22
C VAL A 54 -4.62 0.90 14.05
N ASN A 55 -5.40 1.05 12.98
CA ASN A 55 -6.18 2.26 12.75
C ASN A 55 -7.42 1.95 11.91
N GLU A 56 -8.51 2.60 12.26
CA GLU A 56 -9.76 2.61 11.50
C GLU A 56 -10.22 4.07 11.39
N ASN A 57 -10.34 4.57 10.17
CA ASN A 57 -10.79 5.94 9.95
C ASN A 57 -11.72 6.07 8.74
N MET A 58 -12.59 7.08 8.80
CA MET A 58 -13.45 7.46 7.69
C MET A 58 -12.75 8.54 6.86
N LYS A 59 -12.61 8.31 5.56
CA LYS A 59 -12.14 9.28 4.59
C LYS A 59 -13.32 9.76 3.76
N THR A 60 -13.45 11.08 3.62
CA THR A 60 -14.48 11.70 2.77
C THR A 60 -13.81 12.45 1.64
N ILE A 61 -14.05 12.00 0.43
CA ILE A 61 -13.55 12.63 -0.80
C ILE A 61 -14.74 13.27 -1.51
N LEU A 62 -14.57 14.51 -1.96
CA LEU A 62 -15.54 15.21 -2.78
C LEU A 62 -14.96 15.44 -4.16
N TYR A 63 -15.73 15.09 -5.18
CA TYR A 63 -15.40 15.32 -6.58
C TYR A 63 -16.34 16.41 -7.09
N GLY A 64 -15.80 17.56 -7.44
CA GLY A 64 -16.53 18.62 -8.13
C GLY A 64 -15.96 18.86 -9.51
N SER A 65 -16.68 19.59 -10.36
CA SER A 65 -16.17 20.03 -11.67
C SER A 65 -14.87 20.83 -11.58
N THR A 66 -14.60 21.48 -10.44
CA THR A 66 -13.40 22.29 -10.20
C THR A 66 -12.23 21.50 -9.60
N GLY A 67 -12.42 20.24 -9.19
CA GLY A 67 -11.34 19.41 -8.68
C GLY A 67 -11.77 18.36 -7.66
N ILE A 68 -10.75 17.75 -7.04
CA ILE A 68 -10.89 16.75 -5.98
C ILE A 68 -10.60 17.41 -4.64
N PHE A 69 -11.41 17.13 -3.63
CA PHE A 69 -11.29 17.69 -2.30
C PHE A 69 -11.33 16.58 -1.25
N ASP A 70 -10.60 16.79 -0.16
CA ASP A 70 -10.53 15.89 1.00
C ASP A 70 -10.92 16.67 2.26
N VAL A 71 -11.72 16.05 3.12
CA VAL A 71 -12.16 16.66 4.39
C VAL A 71 -11.34 16.11 5.53
N VAL A 72 -10.60 16.99 6.20
CA VAL A 72 -9.72 16.65 7.33
C VAL A 72 -9.98 17.63 8.45
N ASP A 73 -10.30 17.13 9.65
CA ASP A 73 -10.56 17.95 10.84
C ASP A 73 -11.56 19.08 10.58
N ASN A 74 -12.69 18.73 9.93
CA ASN A 74 -13.75 19.64 9.49
C ASN A 74 -13.31 20.75 8.52
N ASN A 75 -12.09 20.68 7.99
CA ASN A 75 -11.59 21.58 6.96
C ASN A 75 -11.58 20.87 5.60
N LEU A 76 -11.98 21.59 4.57
CA LEU A 76 -11.95 21.13 3.20
C LEU A 76 -10.62 21.54 2.56
N TYR A 77 -9.94 20.61 1.92
CA TYR A 77 -8.71 20.89 1.19
C TYR A 77 -8.83 20.43 -0.25
N GLN A 78 -8.51 21.30 -1.20
CA GLN A 78 -8.29 20.85 -2.57
C GLN A 78 -7.05 19.94 -2.61
N VAL A 79 -7.14 18.91 -3.44
CA VAL A 79 -6.13 17.87 -3.58
C VAL A 79 -5.71 17.77 -5.03
N LEU A 80 -4.40 17.75 -5.26
CA LEU A 80 -3.81 17.53 -6.57
C LEU A 80 -3.25 16.12 -6.67
N PRO A 81 -3.62 15.35 -7.70
CA PRO A 81 -2.90 14.12 -8.02
C PRO A 81 -1.50 14.48 -8.53
N ILE A 82 -0.51 13.76 -8.03
CA ILE A 82 0.86 13.76 -8.54
C ILE A 82 1.09 12.36 -9.10
N ASP A 83 0.88 12.22 -10.40
CA ASP A 83 0.98 10.93 -11.09
C ASP A 83 2.43 10.55 -11.35
N ARG A 84 2.75 9.27 -11.18
CA ARG A 84 4.06 8.71 -11.48
C ARG A 84 3.90 7.38 -12.23
N PRO A 85 4.88 7.00 -13.06
CA PRO A 85 4.85 5.70 -13.72
C PRO A 85 4.78 4.56 -12.70
N VAL A 86 3.80 3.68 -12.87
CA VAL A 86 3.69 2.43 -12.11
C VAL A 86 4.80 1.49 -12.58
N LYS A 87 5.50 0.87 -11.64
CA LYS A 87 6.55 -0.12 -11.93
C LYS A 87 6.04 -1.52 -11.64
N GLU A 88 6.22 -2.45 -12.58
CA GLU A 88 6.01 -3.87 -12.33
C GLU A 88 7.31 -4.50 -11.83
N LEU A 89 7.22 -5.23 -10.71
CA LEU A 89 8.37 -5.89 -10.10
C LEU A 89 8.02 -7.33 -9.73
N THR A 90 9.04 -8.16 -9.69
CA THR A 90 8.92 -9.57 -9.36
C THR A 90 9.66 -9.86 -8.06
N ILE A 91 8.94 -10.37 -7.05
CA ILE A 91 9.48 -10.81 -5.77
C ILE A 91 9.72 -12.33 -5.86
N THR A 92 10.97 -12.74 -5.70
CA THR A 92 11.35 -14.16 -5.69
C THR A 92 11.46 -14.66 -4.27
N THR A 93 10.82 -15.78 -3.93
CA THR A 93 10.79 -16.28 -2.54
C THR A 93 11.92 -17.18 -2.12
N LYS A 94 12.88 -17.47 -3.00
CA LYS A 94 14.11 -18.12 -2.56
C LYS A 94 14.77 -17.28 -1.47
N ASP A 95 15.09 -17.92 -0.35
CA ASP A 95 16.06 -17.37 0.59
C ASP A 95 17.41 -17.42 -0.10
N ASP A 96 18.08 -16.28 -0.24
CA ASP A 96 19.48 -16.24 -0.65
C ASP A 96 20.34 -16.81 0.48
N LYS A 97 20.37 -18.14 0.59
CA LYS A 97 21.31 -18.93 1.40
C LYS A 97 21.83 -20.08 0.51
N GLY A 98 23.10 -20.13 0.09
CA GLY A 98 24.20 -19.23 0.35
C GLY A 98 25.44 -19.59 -0.47
N SER A 99 26.31 -18.59 -0.64
CA SER A 99 27.74 -18.80 -0.90
C SER A 99 28.40 -19.25 0.40
N GLY A 100 28.21 -20.52 0.75
CA GLY A 100 28.86 -21.20 1.87
C GLY A 100 29.94 -22.12 1.35
N VAL A 101 31.19 -21.67 1.45
CA VAL A 101 32.38 -22.50 1.25
C VAL A 101 32.44 -23.55 2.36
N GLY A 102 32.47 -24.83 1.98
CA GLY A 102 33.13 -25.92 2.72
C GLY A 102 32.33 -26.68 3.77
N GLY A 103 32.33 -28.01 3.65
CA GLY A 103 32.02 -28.95 4.75
C GLY A 103 31.17 -30.14 4.31
N GLY A 104 31.82 -31.25 3.96
CA GLY A 104 31.17 -32.42 3.38
C GLY A 104 30.44 -33.34 4.36
N GLY A 105 29.75 -34.31 3.76
CA GLY A 105 29.43 -35.60 4.37
C GLY A 105 28.00 -35.78 4.87
N GLY A 106 27.24 -36.61 4.14
CA GLY A 106 26.26 -37.50 4.75
C GLY A 106 24.79 -37.28 4.39
N GLY A 107 24.17 -38.35 3.88
CA GLY A 107 22.74 -38.63 4.08
C GLY A 107 21.80 -38.10 3.01
N GLY A 108 21.40 -38.97 2.10
CA GLY A 108 20.36 -38.68 1.11
C GLY A 108 19.05 -38.27 1.77
N ASN A 109 18.66 -37.02 1.55
CA ASN A 109 17.27 -36.61 1.54
C ASN A 109 16.99 -36.04 0.15
N LYS A 110 15.99 -36.60 -0.52
CA LYS A 110 15.44 -36.04 -1.76
C LYS A 110 15.02 -34.60 -1.45
N SER A 111 15.88 -33.65 -1.83
CA SER A 111 15.55 -32.23 -1.89
C SER A 111 14.28 -32.12 -2.73
N MET A 112 13.14 -31.90 -2.07
CA MET A 112 11.95 -31.38 -2.70
C MET A 112 12.39 -30.13 -3.44
N LYS A 113 12.27 -30.13 -4.77
CA LYS A 113 12.48 -28.94 -5.59
C LYS A 113 11.60 -27.84 -5.00
N ILE A 114 12.22 -26.86 -4.35
CA ILE A 114 11.54 -25.63 -3.95
C ILE A 114 11.12 -24.96 -5.25
N ASN A 115 9.85 -25.15 -5.63
CA ASN A 115 9.23 -24.32 -6.66
C ASN A 115 9.30 -22.90 -6.12
N SER A 116 10.18 -22.09 -6.71
CA SER A 116 10.27 -20.67 -6.39
C SER A 116 8.92 -20.07 -6.71
N ALA A 117 8.12 -19.77 -5.70
CA ALA A 117 6.92 -19.00 -5.88
C ALA A 117 7.34 -17.58 -6.28
N VAL A 118 6.83 -17.14 -7.42
CA VAL A 118 7.14 -15.83 -8.01
C VAL A 118 5.93 -14.96 -7.79
N LEU A 119 6.11 -13.82 -7.12
CA LEU A 119 5.03 -12.88 -6.85
C LEU A 119 5.26 -11.59 -7.66
N ASN A 120 4.38 -11.35 -8.63
CA ASN A 120 4.39 -10.10 -9.38
C ASN A 120 3.60 -9.04 -8.62
N VAL A 121 4.18 -7.84 -8.53
CA VAL A 121 3.58 -6.70 -7.83
C VAL A 121 3.66 -5.46 -8.70
N LEU A 122 2.67 -4.57 -8.55
CA LEU A 122 2.69 -3.24 -9.14
C LEU A 122 3.00 -2.23 -8.04
N VAL A 123 4.03 -1.41 -8.25
CA VAL A 123 4.44 -0.37 -7.32
C VAL A 123 4.03 0.99 -7.88
N ASP A 124 3.07 1.60 -7.20
CA ASP A 124 2.60 2.94 -7.48
C ASP A 124 3.20 3.93 -6.47
N SER A 125 3.86 4.96 -7.00
CA SER A 125 4.40 6.07 -6.19
C SER A 125 3.65 7.37 -6.41
N SER A 126 2.53 7.31 -7.12
CA SER A 126 1.60 8.41 -7.26
C SER A 126 1.00 8.71 -5.90
N TYR A 127 0.79 10.00 -5.64
CA TYR A 127 0.22 10.43 -4.38
C TYR A 127 -0.59 11.70 -4.58
N THR A 128 -1.46 11.95 -3.62
CA THR A 128 -2.27 13.15 -3.56
C THR A 128 -1.59 14.18 -2.67
N LYS A 129 -1.35 15.39 -3.19
CA LYS A 129 -0.84 16.53 -2.40
C LYS A 129 -2.00 17.45 -2.05
N ARG A 130 -2.21 17.69 -0.74
CA ARG A 130 -3.16 18.71 -0.28
C ARG A 130 -2.56 20.11 -0.46
N TYR A 131 -3.40 21.07 -0.84
CA TYR A 131 -3.05 22.48 -0.68
C TYR A 131 -2.85 22.80 0.81
N THR A 132 -1.95 23.74 1.11
CA THR A 132 -1.68 24.18 2.48
C THR A 132 -2.82 25.00 3.08
N THR A 133 -3.60 25.64 2.23
CA THR A 133 -4.71 26.51 2.63
C THR A 133 -6.04 25.76 2.40
N PRO A 134 -6.95 25.75 3.39
CA PRO A 134 -8.28 25.21 3.21
C PRO A 134 -9.04 25.90 2.07
N SER A 135 -9.86 25.14 1.36
CA SER A 135 -10.85 25.63 0.41
C SER A 135 -12.14 25.92 1.15
N PHE A 136 -12.84 26.99 0.79
CA PHE A 136 -14.10 27.38 1.43
C PHE A 136 -15.33 27.11 0.55
N GLN A 137 -15.11 26.69 -0.70
CA GLN A 137 -16.17 26.45 -1.66
C GLN A 137 -15.83 25.24 -2.54
N ILE A 138 -16.84 24.41 -2.78
CA ILE A 138 -16.87 23.42 -3.86
C ILE A 138 -17.93 23.84 -4.86
N SER A 139 -17.83 23.34 -6.09
CA SER A 139 -18.91 23.54 -7.05
C SER A 139 -20.20 22.86 -6.60
N TYR A 140 -21.36 23.41 -6.98
CA TYR A 140 -22.67 22.86 -6.60
C TYR A 140 -22.92 21.47 -7.21
N ASP A 141 -22.31 21.18 -8.34
CA ASP A 141 -22.23 19.85 -8.95
C ASP A 141 -21.08 19.06 -8.30
N TYR A 142 -21.38 18.39 -7.19
CA TYR A 142 -20.41 17.56 -6.50
C TYR A 142 -20.93 16.14 -6.25
N HIS A 143 -20.00 15.19 -6.19
CA HIS A 143 -20.20 13.83 -5.76
C HIS A 143 -19.38 13.56 -4.50
N ILE A 144 -20.00 12.96 -3.48
CA ILE A 144 -19.31 12.59 -2.24
C ILE A 144 -19.05 11.09 -2.22
N GLU A 145 -17.80 10.72 -1.99
CA GLU A 145 -17.42 9.37 -1.67
C GLU A 145 -16.96 9.27 -0.21
N LYS A 146 -17.52 8.30 0.51
CA LYS A 146 -17.10 7.93 1.86
C LYS A 146 -16.46 6.56 1.81
N LEU A 147 -15.22 6.50 2.27
CA LEU A 147 -14.44 5.27 2.34
C LEU A 147 -14.10 5.00 3.81
N LYS A 148 -14.32 3.76 4.25
CA LYS A 148 -13.78 3.27 5.52
C LYS A 148 -12.41 2.66 5.26
N ILE A 149 -11.39 3.18 5.90
CA ILE A 149 -10.00 2.73 5.72
C ILE A 149 -9.57 1.97 6.96
N ASN A 150 -9.24 0.71 6.78
CA ASN A 150 -8.68 -0.13 7.82
C ASN A 150 -7.19 -0.32 7.55
N THR A 151 -6.36 0.04 8.53
CA THR A 151 -4.90 -0.12 8.46
C THR A 151 -4.45 -1.21 9.42
N TYR A 152 -3.70 -2.17 8.90
CA TYR A 152 -3.16 -3.29 9.67
C TYR A 152 -1.63 -3.26 9.67
N LYS A 153 -1.04 -3.74 10.77
CA LYS A 153 0.41 -3.97 10.89
C LYS A 153 0.67 -5.32 11.54
N LEU A 154 1.51 -6.14 10.91
CA LEU A 154 1.93 -7.43 11.48
C LEU A 154 2.82 -7.25 12.72
N THR A 155 3.67 -6.23 12.71
CA THR A 155 4.49 -5.83 13.86
C THR A 155 4.37 -4.32 14.07
N PRO A 156 4.33 -3.82 15.32
CA PRO A 156 4.19 -2.38 15.58
C PRO A 156 5.27 -1.53 14.90
N ASN A 157 6.50 -2.07 14.85
CA ASN A 157 7.69 -1.41 14.33
C ASN A 157 7.87 -1.54 12.81
N SER A 158 7.01 -2.31 12.12
CA SER A 158 7.10 -2.39 10.66
C SER A 158 6.76 -1.05 10.01
N ASN A 159 7.55 -0.68 9.00
CA ASN A 159 7.27 0.45 8.12
C ASN A 159 6.21 0.11 7.06
N THR A 160 5.84 -1.16 6.96
CA THR A 160 4.82 -1.70 6.08
C THR A 160 3.46 -1.65 6.77
N ARG A 161 2.47 -1.12 6.06
CA ARG A 161 1.06 -1.09 6.47
C ARG A 161 0.24 -1.80 5.41
N PHE A 162 -0.70 -2.61 5.84
CA PHE A 162 -1.68 -3.22 4.93
C PHE A 162 -2.95 -2.40 5.02
N VAL A 163 -3.48 -1.99 3.88
CA VAL A 163 -4.61 -1.07 3.82
C VAL A 163 -5.75 -1.72 3.05
N ILE A 164 -6.93 -1.74 3.67
CA ILE A 164 -8.18 -2.14 3.05
C ILE A 164 -9.09 -0.92 3.04
N GLU A 165 -9.47 -0.45 1.84
CA GLU A 165 -10.46 0.59 1.67
C GLU A 165 -11.81 -0.04 1.36
N LEU A 166 -12.84 0.32 2.13
CA LEU A 166 -14.19 -0.18 1.99
C LEU A 166 -15.13 0.92 1.50
N LYS A 167 -15.91 0.61 0.46
CA LYS A 167 -17.04 1.42 -0.01
C LYS A 167 -18.31 0.59 0.18
N ASN A 168 -19.27 1.09 0.96
CA ASN A 168 -20.52 0.39 1.26
C ASN A 168 -20.31 -1.06 1.77
N ASN A 169 -19.37 -1.24 2.71
CA ASN A 169 -18.97 -2.53 3.29
C ASN A 169 -18.40 -3.57 2.30
N LYS A 170 -18.03 -3.14 1.09
CA LYS A 170 -17.31 -3.97 0.11
C LYS A 170 -15.90 -3.43 -0.09
N ILE A 171 -14.95 -4.32 -0.36
CA ILE A 171 -13.58 -3.94 -0.71
C ILE A 171 -13.60 -3.10 -1.99
N HIS A 172 -13.22 -1.84 -1.82
CA HIS A 172 -13.00 -0.89 -2.90
C HIS A 172 -11.56 -1.03 -3.42
N ASP A 173 -10.59 -0.96 -2.50
CA ASP A 173 -9.16 -1.05 -2.77
C ASP A 173 -8.43 -1.89 -1.72
N PHE A 174 -7.33 -2.52 -2.13
CA PHE A 174 -6.44 -3.32 -1.29
C PHE A 174 -4.99 -3.16 -1.74
N TYR A 175 -4.15 -2.69 -0.83
CA TYR A 175 -2.74 -2.47 -1.12
C TYR A 175 -1.88 -2.51 0.14
N ILE A 176 -0.58 -2.65 -0.08
CA ILE A 176 0.43 -2.43 0.95
C ILE A 176 0.98 -1.02 0.79
N GLN A 177 1.03 -0.28 1.89
CA GLN A 177 1.61 1.05 1.94
C GLN A 177 2.92 1.01 2.74
N THR A 178 3.95 1.63 2.21
CA THR A 178 5.22 1.85 2.92
C THR A 178 5.85 3.18 2.49
N ILE A 179 6.96 3.54 3.10
CA ILE A 179 7.78 4.69 2.73
C ILE A 179 9.14 4.15 2.30
N VAL A 180 9.53 4.45 1.05
CA VAL A 180 10.83 4.07 0.50
C VAL A 180 11.59 5.31 0.06
N SER A 181 12.92 5.23 0.06
CA SER A 181 13.76 6.29 -0.50
C SER A 181 13.89 6.16 -2.01
N GLU A 182 13.96 4.93 -2.50
CA GLU A 182 14.03 4.63 -3.93
C GLU A 182 13.17 3.41 -4.29
N ILE A 183 12.44 3.48 -5.40
CA ILE A 183 11.75 2.30 -5.92
C ILE A 183 12.76 1.44 -6.69
N ASN A 184 13.45 0.56 -5.98
CA ASN A 184 14.30 -0.45 -6.58
C ASN A 184 13.95 -1.87 -6.06
N ILE A 185 14.29 -2.88 -6.86
CA ILE A 185 14.00 -4.29 -6.55
C ILE A 185 14.70 -4.75 -5.27
N VAL A 186 15.87 -4.18 -4.97
CA VAL A 186 16.70 -4.55 -3.83
C VAL A 186 15.99 -4.15 -2.53
N GLU A 187 15.46 -2.95 -2.43
CA GLU A 187 14.77 -2.44 -1.23
C GLU A 187 13.51 -3.28 -0.94
N ILE A 188 12.73 -3.59 -1.98
CA ILE A 188 11.53 -4.42 -1.85
C ILE A 188 11.89 -5.86 -1.47
N ASN A 189 12.88 -6.47 -2.13
CA ASN A 189 13.29 -7.85 -1.82
C ASN A 189 13.98 -8.00 -0.46
N THR A 190 14.70 -6.97 0.00
CA THR A 190 15.47 -7.04 1.26
C THR A 190 14.61 -6.70 2.47
N PHE A 191 13.79 -5.64 2.39
CA PHE A 191 13.12 -5.10 3.57
C PHE A 191 11.64 -5.44 3.63
N LEU A 192 10.95 -5.46 2.48
CA LEU A 192 9.49 -5.56 2.45
C LEU A 192 9.02 -7.00 2.21
N LYS A 193 9.79 -7.79 1.45
CA LYS A 193 9.46 -9.16 1.06
C LYS A 193 8.93 -10.01 2.22
N LYS A 194 9.61 -10.00 3.36
CA LYS A 194 9.22 -10.82 4.52
C LYS A 194 7.84 -10.41 5.06
N ASP A 195 7.58 -9.12 5.17
CA ASP A 195 6.28 -8.60 5.66
C ASP A 195 5.16 -8.89 4.66
N ILE A 196 5.43 -8.67 3.37
CA ILE A 196 4.49 -8.97 2.27
C ILE A 196 4.10 -10.45 2.29
N ILE A 197 5.08 -11.35 2.25
CA ILE A 197 4.85 -12.80 2.26
C ILE A 197 4.12 -13.22 3.53
N SER A 198 4.58 -12.78 4.71
CA SER A 198 3.96 -13.15 5.99
C SER A 198 2.48 -12.77 6.03
N PHE A 199 2.12 -11.62 5.47
CA PHE A 199 0.73 -11.17 5.45
C PHE A 199 -0.12 -11.93 4.44
N LEU A 200 0.40 -12.15 3.23
CA LEU A 200 -0.33 -12.94 2.25
C LEU A 200 -0.53 -14.38 2.74
N THR A 201 0.45 -14.97 3.43
CA THR A 201 0.32 -16.28 4.07
C THR A 201 -0.69 -16.26 5.23
N LEU A 202 -0.74 -15.21 6.05
CA LEU A 202 -1.76 -15.04 7.09
C LEU A 202 -3.18 -15.07 6.50
N LEU A 203 -3.33 -14.50 5.31
CA LEU A 203 -4.57 -14.51 4.53
C LEU A 203 -4.75 -15.77 3.68
N ASN A 204 -3.84 -16.74 3.74
CA ASN A 204 -3.86 -17.92 2.88
C ASN A 204 -3.95 -17.57 1.37
N LEU A 205 -3.40 -16.41 0.98
CA LEU A 205 -3.29 -15.91 -0.39
C LEU A 205 -1.94 -16.25 -1.02
N TYR A 206 -1.01 -16.80 -0.23
CA TYR A 206 0.32 -17.18 -0.65
C TYR A 206 0.79 -18.44 0.11
N ARG A 207 1.20 -19.45 -0.64
CA ARG A 207 1.60 -20.79 -0.15
C ARG A 207 2.96 -21.20 -0.69
#